data_AF-T2IP99-F1
#
_entry.id   AF-T2IP99-F1
#
_cell.length_a   1.000
_cell.length_b   1.000
_cell.length_c   1.000
_cell.angle_alpha   90.00
_cell.angle_beta   90.00
_cell.angle_gamma   90.00
#
_symmetry.space_group_name_H-M   'P 1'
#
loop_
_entity.id
_entity.type
_entity.pdbx_description
1 polymer ?
#
loop_
_entity_poly.entity_id
_entity_poly.type
_entity_poly.pdbx_seq_one_letter_code
_entity_poly.pdbx_strand_id
1 'polypeptide(L)'
;MLKLPNHILEEIRKGTIAYTKAKAISTLKNEDQQKILLDEAIAQGLSLTEIKQQIKILKEQQINEDITLQGRGLNNADEAEILFKQQVTKTSKLLKKAKPLKNTRQQKKLLRLLSEIDTLLTDI
;
A
#
# COMPACT_ATOMS: atom_id res chain seq x y z
N MET A 1 -3.82 28.20 -0.23
CA MET A 1 -2.45 27.79 0.16
C MET A 1 -2.53 26.45 0.89
N LEU A 2 -1.81 25.42 0.44
CA LEU A 2 -1.76 24.14 1.16
C LEU A 2 -0.98 24.36 2.46
N LYS A 3 -1.61 24.07 3.60
CA LYS A 3 -0.97 24.14 4.93
C LYS A 3 0.04 23.00 5.02
N LEU A 4 1.34 23.32 5.03
CA LEU A 4 2.38 22.34 5.35
C LEU A 4 2.45 22.18 6.88
N PRO A 5 2.80 20.98 7.38
CA PRO A 5 3.07 20.77 8.80
C PRO A 5 4.20 21.67 9.31
N ASN A 6 4.09 22.13 10.55
CA ASN A 6 5.08 23.02 11.16
C ASN A 6 6.48 22.42 11.18
N HIS A 7 6.60 21.11 11.46
CA HIS A 7 7.89 20.41 11.49
C HIS A 7 8.64 20.44 10.14
N ILE A 8 7.90 20.44 9.03
CA ILE A 8 8.49 20.54 7.68
C ILE A 8 8.86 22.01 7.37
N LEU A 9 8.04 22.96 7.81
CA LEU A 9 8.28 24.39 7.61
C LEU A 9 9.54 24.86 8.35
N GLU A 10 9.81 24.32 9.52
CA GLU A 10 11.04 24.63 10.27
C GLU A 10 12.29 24.22 9.51
N GLU A 11 12.33 23.02 8.94
CA GLU A 11 13.46 22.54 8.14
C GLU A 11 13.63 23.34 6.83
N ILE A 12 12.52 23.71 6.17
CA ILE A 12 12.58 24.62 5.02
C ILE A 12 13.18 25.98 5.42
N ARG A 13 12.78 26.53 6.58
CA ARG A 13 13.29 27.82 7.08
C ARG A 13 14.77 27.77 7.44
N LYS A 14 15.25 26.65 7.96
CA LYS A 14 16.67 26.40 8.23
C LYS A 14 17.50 26.23 6.94
N GLY A 15 16.84 26.01 5.79
CA GLY A 15 17.51 25.78 4.51
C GLY A 15 18.10 24.38 4.35
N THR A 16 17.78 23.45 5.25
CA THR A 16 18.25 22.05 5.21
C THR A 16 17.57 21.25 4.11
N ILE A 17 16.37 21.67 3.69
CA ILE A 17 15.62 21.01 2.61
C ILE A 17 14.93 22.02 1.69
N ALA A 18 14.94 21.71 0.39
CA ALA A 18 14.23 22.51 -0.61
C ALA A 18 12.71 22.34 -0.50
N TYR A 19 11.97 23.42 -0.77
CA TYR A 19 10.49 23.46 -0.71
C TYR A 19 9.82 22.33 -1.50
N THR A 20 10.33 21.99 -2.68
CA THR A 20 9.76 20.96 -3.55
C THR A 20 9.90 19.54 -2.99
N LYS A 21 11.04 19.26 -2.33
CA LYS A 21 11.31 18.00 -1.64
C LYS A 21 10.40 17.86 -0.42
N ALA A 22 10.38 18.90 0.40
CA ALA A 22 9.52 19.00 1.58
C ALA A 22 8.01 18.88 1.24
N LYS A 23 7.58 19.50 0.14
CA LYS A 23 6.19 19.38 -0.36
C LYS A 23 5.86 17.96 -0.83
N ALA A 24 6.83 17.19 -1.32
CA ALA A 24 6.60 15.79 -1.66
C ALA A 24 6.37 14.95 -0.39
N ILE A 25 7.20 15.15 0.64
CA ILE A 25 7.10 14.46 1.94
C ILE A 25 5.76 14.77 2.62
N SER A 26 5.28 16.02 2.56
CA SER A 26 3.99 16.42 3.12
C SER A 26 2.77 15.76 2.47
N THR A 27 2.93 15.01 1.38
CA THR A 27 1.83 14.22 0.77
C THR A 27 1.54 12.91 1.48
N LEU A 28 2.41 12.50 2.40
CA LEU A 28 2.17 11.34 3.26
C LEU A 28 1.10 11.70 4.30
N LYS A 29 0.24 10.77 4.70
CA LYS A 29 -0.80 11.06 5.70
C LYS A 29 -0.31 10.85 7.13
N ASN A 30 0.67 9.98 7.33
CA ASN A 30 1.20 9.63 8.64
C ASN A 30 2.36 10.58 9.01
N GLU A 31 2.21 11.32 10.11
CA GLU A 31 3.19 12.29 10.57
C GLU A 31 4.52 11.65 10.99
N ASP A 32 4.52 10.44 11.57
CA ASP A 32 5.75 9.77 11.98
C ASP A 32 6.60 9.38 10.77
N GLN A 33 5.94 8.87 9.72
CA GLN A 33 6.62 8.56 8.47
C GLN A 33 7.08 9.84 7.74
N GLN A 34 6.36 10.96 7.86
CA GLN A 34 6.84 12.24 7.33
C GLN A 34 8.15 12.65 7.99
N LYS A 35 8.25 12.53 9.32
CA LYS A 35 9.47 12.86 10.08
C LYS A 35 10.64 11.94 9.71
N ILE A 36 10.43 10.63 9.69
CA ILE A 36 11.48 9.66 9.33
C ILE A 36 12.01 9.96 7.93
N LEU A 37 11.11 10.16 6.96
CA LEU A 37 11.51 10.44 5.58
C LEU A 37 12.19 11.81 5.44
N LEU A 38 11.79 12.80 6.25
CA LEU A 38 12.41 14.12 6.29
C LEU A 38 13.85 14.03 6.81
N ASP A 39 14.06 13.30 7.91
CA ASP A 39 15.37 13.09 8.49
C ASP A 39 16.28 12.31 7.54
N GLU A 40 15.77 11.24 6.91
CA GLU A 40 16.51 10.50 5.87
C GLU A 40 16.87 11.39 4.68
N ALA A 41 15.94 12.24 4.22
CA ALA A 41 16.17 13.14 3.10
C ALA A 41 17.24 14.19 3.39
N ILE A 42 17.31 14.68 4.63
CA ILE A 42 18.34 15.63 5.08
C ILE A 42 19.68 14.92 5.26
N ALA A 43 19.70 13.77 5.96
CA ALA A 43 20.92 13.05 6.28
C ALA A 43 21.61 12.45 5.05
N GLN A 44 20.84 11.88 4.12
CA GLN A 44 21.36 11.22 2.92
C GLN A 44 21.33 12.13 1.68
N GLY A 45 20.80 13.35 1.79
CA GLY A 45 20.73 14.30 0.69
C GLY A 45 19.80 13.87 -0.46
N LEU A 46 18.75 13.08 -0.17
CA LEU A 46 17.90 12.44 -1.16
C LEU A 46 17.36 13.42 -2.22
N SER A 47 17.40 13.00 -3.48
CA SER A 47 16.80 13.69 -4.61
C SER A 47 15.27 13.65 -4.56
N LEU A 48 14.62 14.53 -5.32
CA LEU A 48 13.16 14.57 -5.42
C LEU A 48 12.58 13.25 -5.96
N THR A 49 13.32 12.56 -6.84
CA THR A 49 12.95 11.26 -7.40
C THR A 49 13.03 10.14 -6.38
N GLU A 50 14.09 10.09 -5.57
CA GLU A 50 14.27 9.10 -4.51
C GLU A 50 13.21 9.28 -3.42
N ILE A 51 12.95 10.52 -2.99
CA ILE A 51 11.86 10.83 -2.05
C ILE A 51 10.52 10.31 -2.55
N LYS A 52 10.21 10.50 -3.85
CA LYS A 52 8.96 9.98 -4.44
C LYS A 52 8.93 8.45 -4.47
N GLN A 53 10.06 7.79 -4.68
CA GLN A 53 10.16 6.33 -4.64
C GLN A 53 9.95 5.81 -3.21
N GLN A 54 10.60 6.40 -2.21
CA GLN A 54 10.40 6.04 -0.80
C GLN A 54 8.94 6.21 -0.38
N ILE A 55 8.31 7.33 -0.75
CA ILE A 55 6.88 7.58 -0.48
C ILE A 55 5.99 6.49 -1.10
N LYS A 56 6.33 6.04 -2.31
CA LYS A 56 5.58 4.99 -3.01
C LYS A 56 5.71 3.66 -2.26
N ILE A 57 6.92 3.31 -1.84
CA ILE A 57 7.21 2.10 -1.05
C ILE A 57 6.46 2.15 0.29
N LEU A 58 6.53 3.28 1.01
CA LEU A 58 5.83 3.46 2.29
C LEU A 58 4.31 3.38 2.14
N LYS A 59 3.75 3.90 1.04
CA LYS A 59 2.31 3.75 0.74
C LYS A 59 1.94 2.31 0.39
N GLU A 60 2.78 1.60 -0.35
CA GLU A 60 2.57 0.19 -0.67
C GLU A 60 2.71 -0.70 0.58
N GLN A 61 3.63 -0.37 1.48
CA GLN A 61 3.79 -1.02 2.78
C GLN A 61 2.63 -0.71 3.72
N GLN A 62 2.13 0.53 3.78
CA GLN A 62 0.91 0.86 4.54
C GLN A 62 -0.33 0.14 4.04
N ILE A 63 -0.48 -0.09 2.73
CA ILE A 63 -1.57 -0.93 2.21
C ILE A 63 -1.44 -2.38 2.74
N ASN A 64 -0.21 -2.85 2.98
CA ASN A 64 0.06 -4.17 3.54
C ASN A 64 0.04 -4.20 5.09
N GLU A 65 0.23 -3.07 5.76
CA GLU A 65 0.21 -2.95 7.24
C GLU A 65 -1.17 -2.53 7.80
N ASP A 66 -2.00 -1.77 7.07
CA ASP A 66 -3.43 -1.63 7.41
C ASP A 66 -4.15 -2.98 7.29
N ILE A 67 -3.59 -3.89 6.49
CA ILE A 67 -4.00 -5.30 6.42
C ILE A 67 -3.65 -6.09 7.69
N THR A 68 -2.56 -5.74 8.40
CA THR A 68 -2.12 -6.45 9.62
C THR A 68 -2.54 -5.76 10.93
N LEU A 69 -2.80 -4.46 10.93
CA LEU A 69 -3.15 -3.71 12.14
C LEU A 69 -4.66 -3.66 12.45
N GLN A 70 -5.54 -4.03 11.51
CA GLN A 70 -6.94 -4.38 11.85
C GLN A 70 -7.04 -5.74 12.57
N GLY A 71 -5.96 -6.52 12.64
CA GLY A 71 -5.91 -7.83 13.29
C GLY A 71 -5.50 -7.80 14.77
N ARG A 72 -5.24 -6.64 15.39
CA ARG A 72 -4.74 -6.61 16.78
C ARG A 72 -5.82 -6.74 17.86
N GLY A 73 -6.96 -7.38 17.54
CA GLY A 73 -8.07 -7.56 18.48
C GLY A 73 -9.13 -8.61 18.12
N LEU A 74 -8.83 -9.59 17.26
CA LEU A 74 -9.80 -10.62 16.86
C LEU A 74 -9.13 -12.00 16.86
N ASN A 75 -9.91 -13.02 17.22
CA ASN A 75 -9.41 -14.37 17.50
C ASN A 75 -8.84 -15.00 16.21
N ASN A 76 -7.96 -16.00 16.32
CA ASN A 76 -7.27 -16.63 15.18
C ASN A 76 -8.19 -17.12 14.03
N ALA A 77 -9.48 -17.33 14.27
CA ALA A 77 -10.48 -17.66 13.24
C ALA A 77 -10.81 -16.46 12.33
N ASP A 78 -10.82 -15.26 12.89
CA ASP A 78 -11.16 -14.02 12.18
C ASP A 78 -10.00 -13.56 11.28
N GLU A 79 -8.75 -13.83 11.68
CA GLU A 79 -7.56 -13.52 10.89
C GLU A 79 -7.49 -14.35 9.60
N ALA A 80 -7.84 -15.64 9.67
CA ALA A 80 -7.92 -16.51 8.50
C ALA A 80 -9.02 -16.03 7.52
N GLU A 81 -10.17 -15.62 8.03
CA GLU A 81 -11.28 -15.09 7.23
C GLU A 81 -10.92 -13.74 6.58
N ILE A 82 -10.24 -12.86 7.31
CA ILE A 82 -9.77 -11.57 6.80
C ILE A 82 -8.72 -11.77 5.70
N LEU A 83 -7.72 -12.63 5.92
CA LEU A 83 -6.69 -12.96 4.93
C LEU A 83 -7.30 -13.62 3.69
N PHE A 84 -8.29 -14.50 3.85
CA PHE A 84 -9.03 -15.12 2.76
C PHE A 84 -9.77 -14.05 1.92
N LYS A 85 -10.56 -13.18 2.55
CA LYS A 85 -11.27 -12.08 1.85
C LYS A 85 -10.29 -11.14 1.12
N GLN A 86 -9.12 -10.89 1.70
CA GLN A 86 -8.07 -10.10 1.07
C GLN A 86 -7.45 -10.79 -0.14
N GLN A 87 -7.15 -12.09 -0.06
CA GLN A 87 -6.66 -12.84 -1.21
C GLN A 87 -7.71 -12.86 -2.33
N VAL A 88 -8.99 -13.07 -2.01
CA VAL A 88 -10.10 -13.04 -2.98
C VAL A 88 -10.23 -11.68 -3.68
N THR A 89 -10.13 -10.58 -2.93
CA THR A 89 -10.20 -9.23 -3.54
C THR A 89 -8.97 -8.91 -4.39
N LYS A 90 -7.77 -9.39 -4.02
CA LYS A 90 -6.54 -9.25 -4.82
C LYS A 90 -6.62 -10.07 -6.11
N THR A 91 -6.97 -11.36 -6.02
CA THR A 91 -7.07 -12.26 -7.18
C THR A 91 -8.17 -11.83 -8.14
N SER A 92 -9.33 -11.37 -7.65
CA SER A 92 -10.41 -10.84 -8.50
C SER A 92 -10.02 -9.55 -9.22
N LYS A 93 -9.28 -8.64 -8.56
CA LYS A 93 -8.73 -7.43 -9.21
C LYS A 93 -7.71 -7.80 -10.29
N LEU A 94 -6.83 -8.77 -10.02
CA LEU A 94 -5.86 -9.27 -11.00
C LEU A 94 -6.55 -9.93 -12.20
N LEU A 95 -7.58 -10.74 -11.94
CA LEU A 95 -8.39 -11.40 -12.96
C LEU A 95 -9.12 -10.38 -13.85
N LYS A 96 -9.72 -9.34 -13.26
CA LYS A 96 -10.40 -8.25 -14.00
C LYS A 96 -9.43 -7.40 -14.84
N LYS A 97 -8.20 -7.20 -14.36
CA LYS A 97 -7.16 -6.44 -15.08
C LYS A 97 -6.46 -7.25 -16.16
N ALA A 98 -6.46 -8.58 -16.05
CA ALA A 98 -5.91 -9.49 -17.05
C ALA A 98 -6.78 -9.51 -18.32
N LYS A 99 -6.66 -8.46 -19.14
CA LYS A 99 -7.31 -8.30 -20.44
C LYS A 99 -7.05 -9.44 -21.45
N PRO A 100 -6.00 -10.29 -21.36
CA PRO A 100 -5.84 -11.43 -22.25
C PRO A 100 -6.06 -12.78 -21.53
N LEU A 101 -7.30 -13.10 -21.15
CA LEU A 101 -7.72 -14.49 -20.88
C LEU A 101 -7.84 -15.32 -22.19
N LYS A 102 -7.06 -14.98 -23.22
CA LYS A 102 -7.11 -15.57 -24.57
C LYS A 102 -6.55 -16.99 -24.63
N ASN A 103 -5.86 -17.45 -23.58
CA ASN A 103 -5.22 -18.76 -23.53
C ASN A 103 -6.22 -19.81 -23.00
N THR A 104 -6.85 -20.54 -23.92
CA THR A 104 -7.92 -21.52 -23.66
C THR A 104 -7.58 -22.56 -22.59
N ARG A 105 -6.29 -22.92 -22.45
CA ARG A 105 -5.84 -23.92 -21.45
C ARG A 105 -5.83 -23.36 -20.02
N GLN A 106 -5.39 -22.11 -19.83
CA GLN A 106 -5.38 -21.47 -18.51
C GLN A 106 -6.79 -21.04 -18.09
N GLN A 107 -7.60 -20.59 -19.04
CA GLN A 107 -9.01 -20.27 -18.79
C GLN A 107 -9.79 -21.50 -18.28
N LYS A 108 -9.65 -22.67 -18.92
CA LYS A 108 -10.28 -23.91 -18.45
C LYS A 108 -9.84 -24.30 -17.04
N LYS A 109 -8.55 -24.13 -16.69
CA LYS A 109 -8.04 -24.40 -15.34
C LYS A 109 -8.59 -23.42 -14.31
N LEU A 110 -8.65 -22.13 -14.63
CA LEU A 110 -9.21 -21.11 -13.74
C LEU A 110 -10.72 -21.32 -13.52
N LEU A 111 -11.45 -21.68 -14.57
CA LEU A 111 -12.88 -21.94 -14.50
C LEU A 111 -13.18 -23.17 -13.64
N ARG A 112 -12.34 -24.21 -13.73
CA ARG A 112 -12.40 -25.38 -12.85
C ARG A 112 -12.13 -25.01 -11.38
N LEU A 113 -11.11 -24.22 -11.10
CA LEU A 113 -10.81 -23.78 -9.73
C LEU A 113 -11.93 -22.89 -9.16
N LEU A 114 -12.55 -22.05 -9.98
CA LEU A 114 -13.72 -21.26 -9.58
C LEU A 114 -14.91 -22.16 -9.26
N SER A 115 -15.18 -23.19 -10.08
CA SER A 115 -16.25 -24.15 -9.77
C SER A 115 -15.97 -24.96 -8.50
N GLU A 116 -14.71 -25.31 -8.22
CA GLU A 116 -14.32 -25.98 -6.98
C GLU A 116 -14.55 -25.06 -5.76
N ILE A 117 -14.30 -23.75 -5.89
CA ILE A 117 -14.64 -22.76 -4.85
C ILE A 117 -16.16 -22.65 -4.67
N ASP A 118 -16.93 -22.59 -5.76
CA ASP A 118 -18.40 -22.50 -5.71
C ASP A 118 -19.00 -23.72 -5.00
N THR A 119 -18.49 -24.94 -5.27
CA THR A 119 -18.94 -26.15 -4.57
C THR A 119 -18.62 -26.12 -3.09
N LEU A 120 -17.43 -25.64 -2.70
CA LEU A 120 -17.04 -25.53 -1.28
C LEU A 120 -17.87 -24.49 -0.52
N LEU A 121 -18.42 -23.49 -1.22
CA LEU A 121 -19.31 -22.47 -0.64
C LEU A 121 -20.78 -22.90 -0.59
N THR A 122 -21.17 -23.92 -1.37
CA THR A 122 -22.55 -24.45 -1.37
C THR A 122 -22.73 -25.68 -0.48
N ASP A 123 -21.63 -26.29 -0.02
CA ASP A 123 -21.60 -27.45 0.88
C ASP A 123 -21.42 -27.05 2.38
N ILE A 124 -21.64 -25.76 2.69
CA ILE A 124 -21.71 -25.17 4.05
C ILE A 124 -23.18 -24.84 4.35
#